data_AF-A0A3C1KW58-F1
#
_entry.id   AF-A0A3C1KW58-F1
#
_cell.length_a   1.000
_cell.length_b   1.000
_cell.length_c   1.000
_cell.angle_alpha   90.00
_cell.angle_beta   90.00
_cell.angle_gamma   90.00
#
_symmetry.space_group_name_H-M   'P 1'
#
loop_
_entity.id
_entity.type
_entity.pdbx_description
1 polymer ?
#
loop_
_entity_poly.entity_id
_entity_poly.type
_entity_poly.pdbx_seq_one_letter_code
_entity_poly.pdbx_strand_id
1 'polypeptide(L)'
;MDWGMARRISDASEELHDSVPPSSQDLSATMAGAVMGTPMYMAPEQALGQSDKVGPESDQFALGLILFALCTLRPARKAPSVAEMLQLAQIAPPITFKRGEVAPGLRAIIRKATTVTPEQRYKSVQKLADDVRRFVRGRRVKAHRETHTQRIRRVIQNYPSATLSVMLLALVIGLFSSAAGLYQAFETEKKARVRESKLVHRISTVNQTAQNAERYLLRLQSLQMAVAESVQLRLQQRRSYPVTAVHETKFGKIEDGKFVPLPTSVTAGAQMRTSWMVAEGGDVQQAQRELAFLGKIGLRFRQAMLHAIDPRLARSALNDEQVIRRLMQENSVKYLYIGLESGMLLNFPGITLPKGYDPRKRPWYRGSMLTQFTAWGSIYPDASGSGYLVPCNSVVRDLQGNIVGVVGLDISANQLLDLVNQLKLPQLSHLMLINRQGRVVLKSTDRGLRTIATNADNKARRGVPVEVKRLEIIAKEGRKTGALQIGEDTYVHAPLPALGLMLVAKLKL
;
A
#
# COMPACT_ATOMS: atom_id res chain seq x y z
N MET A 1 -67.92 -53.43 -15.74
CA MET A 1 -68.53 -52.58 -14.71
C MET A 1 -69.90 -52.22 -15.21
N ASP A 2 -70.92 -52.75 -14.55
CA ASP A 2 -72.28 -52.26 -14.70
C ASP A 2 -72.36 -50.97 -13.87
N TRP A 3 -72.77 -49.86 -14.48
CA TRP A 3 -72.86 -48.56 -13.80
C TRP A 3 -74.10 -48.46 -12.91
N GLY A 4 -74.89 -49.53 -12.82
CA GLY A 4 -76.13 -49.55 -12.06
C GLY A 4 -77.23 -48.76 -12.74
N MET A 5 -78.43 -48.79 -12.14
CA MET A 5 -79.57 -48.05 -12.64
C MET A 5 -79.41 -46.55 -12.31
N ALA A 6 -79.61 -45.69 -13.31
CA ALA A 6 -79.57 -44.24 -13.12
C ALA A 6 -80.74 -43.78 -12.23
N ARG A 7 -80.45 -43.17 -11.08
CA ARG A 7 -81.46 -42.52 -10.25
C ARG A 7 -81.71 -41.11 -10.79
N ARG A 8 -82.96 -40.81 -11.16
CA ARG A 8 -83.37 -39.46 -11.56
C ARG A 8 -83.30 -38.56 -10.33
N ILE A 9 -82.41 -37.58 -10.37
CA ILE A 9 -82.35 -36.52 -9.36
C ILE A 9 -83.36 -35.47 -9.81
N SER A 10 -84.63 -35.67 -9.43
CA SER A 10 -85.68 -34.66 -9.56
C SER A 10 -86.43 -34.55 -8.23
N ASP A 11 -86.95 -33.35 -8.00
CA ASP A 11 -87.33 -32.74 -6.73
C ASP A 11 -88.26 -33.58 -5.84
N ALA A 12 -88.21 -33.24 -4.54
CA ALA A 12 -89.11 -33.74 -3.52
C ALA A 12 -90.59 -33.58 -3.95
N SER A 13 -91.42 -34.50 -3.43
CA SER A 13 -92.87 -34.65 -3.57
C SER A 13 -93.40 -35.12 -4.93
N GLU A 14 -93.77 -36.40 -5.01
CA GLU A 14 -95.12 -36.84 -5.43
C GLU A 14 -95.32 -38.33 -5.10
N GLU A 15 -96.41 -38.62 -4.39
CA GLU A 15 -96.90 -39.94 -4.02
C GLU A 15 -97.33 -40.74 -5.26
N LEU A 16 -97.08 -42.06 -5.28
CA LEU A 16 -97.54 -42.96 -6.34
C LEU A 16 -98.52 -43.99 -5.77
N HIS A 17 -99.77 -43.91 -6.25
CA HIS A 17 -100.81 -44.93 -6.13
C HIS A 17 -100.84 -45.82 -7.38
N ASP A 18 -101.13 -47.10 -7.13
CA ASP A 18 -101.83 -48.11 -7.93
C ASP A 18 -101.17 -48.90 -9.09
N SER A 19 -100.86 -50.16 -8.72
CA SER A 19 -101.43 -51.42 -9.25
C SER A 19 -100.89 -52.04 -10.55
N VAL A 20 -100.20 -53.19 -10.40
CA VAL A 20 -100.37 -54.43 -11.20
C VAL A 20 -99.93 -55.62 -10.32
N PRO A 21 -100.72 -56.71 -10.16
CA PRO A 21 -100.28 -57.92 -9.44
C PRO A 21 -99.48 -58.85 -10.39
N PRO A 22 -98.42 -59.54 -9.92
CA PRO A 22 -97.65 -60.43 -10.79
C PRO A 22 -98.31 -61.80 -10.90
N SER A 23 -98.38 -62.29 -12.13
CA SER A 23 -98.64 -63.69 -12.49
C SER A 23 -97.48 -64.58 -12.04
N SER A 24 -97.84 -65.69 -11.39
CA SER A 24 -96.99 -66.76 -10.91
C SER A 24 -96.31 -67.56 -12.03
N GLN A 25 -94.98 -67.67 -11.99
CA GLN A 25 -94.19 -68.90 -12.20
C GLN A 25 -92.69 -68.59 -12.30
N ASP A 26 -92.02 -68.55 -11.15
CA ASP A 26 -90.70 -69.16 -10.86
C ASP A 26 -90.24 -68.65 -9.48
N LEU A 27 -90.97 -69.09 -8.47
CA LEU A 27 -90.59 -68.98 -7.07
C LEU A 27 -89.66 -70.15 -6.74
N SER A 28 -88.36 -69.97 -6.99
CA SER A 28 -87.33 -70.66 -6.23
C SER A 28 -86.27 -69.66 -5.75
N ALA A 29 -86.35 -69.37 -4.45
CA ALA A 29 -85.29 -68.79 -3.62
C ALA A 29 -84.80 -67.35 -3.91
N THR A 30 -85.65 -66.35 -3.65
CA THR A 30 -85.18 -65.04 -3.16
C THR A 30 -85.47 -64.94 -1.67
N MET A 31 -84.64 -65.60 -0.87
CA MET A 31 -84.52 -65.28 0.55
C MET A 31 -84.00 -63.84 0.70
N ALA A 32 -84.60 -63.09 1.64
CA ALA A 32 -84.15 -61.78 2.06
C ALA A 32 -82.62 -61.78 2.33
N GLY A 33 -81.87 -60.93 1.61
CA GLY A 33 -80.42 -60.75 1.81
C GLY A 33 -79.53 -60.74 0.56
N ALA A 34 -80.08 -60.82 -0.66
CA ALA A 34 -79.26 -60.74 -1.88
C ALA A 34 -78.74 -59.30 -2.11
N VAL A 35 -77.46 -59.08 -1.84
CA VAL A 35 -76.74 -57.84 -2.16
C VAL A 35 -76.75 -57.63 -3.68
N MET A 36 -77.55 -56.69 -4.18
CA MET A 36 -77.57 -56.32 -5.60
C MET A 36 -76.51 -55.23 -5.86
N GLY A 37 -75.49 -55.56 -6.65
CA GLY A 37 -74.38 -54.67 -7.00
C GLY A 37 -73.04 -55.41 -7.07
N THR A 38 -71.96 -54.71 -7.44
CA THR A 38 -70.58 -55.24 -7.34
C THR A 38 -69.93 -54.71 -6.06
N PRO A 39 -69.95 -55.45 -4.92
CA PRO A 39 -69.61 -54.91 -3.60
C PRO A 39 -68.17 -54.38 -3.51
N MET A 40 -67.29 -54.84 -4.40
CA MET A 40 -65.91 -54.39 -4.54
C MET A 40 -65.77 -52.88 -4.81
N TYR A 41 -66.73 -52.25 -5.50
CA TYR A 41 -66.70 -50.82 -5.86
C TYR A 41 -67.70 -49.96 -5.07
N MET A 42 -68.50 -50.60 -4.21
CA MET A 42 -69.59 -49.96 -3.49
C MET A 42 -69.09 -48.90 -2.50
N ALA A 43 -69.71 -47.72 -2.51
CA ALA A 43 -69.42 -46.67 -1.54
C ALA A 43 -69.93 -47.07 -0.14
N PRO A 44 -69.34 -46.55 0.96
CA PRO A 44 -69.76 -46.88 2.32
C PRO A 44 -71.26 -46.65 2.57
N GLU A 45 -71.80 -45.53 2.09
CA GLU A 45 -73.21 -45.18 2.20
C GLU A 45 -74.14 -46.18 1.46
N GLN A 46 -73.68 -46.74 0.33
CA GLN A 46 -74.40 -47.79 -0.40
C GLN A 46 -74.35 -49.13 0.35
N ALA A 47 -73.21 -49.46 0.96
CA ALA A 47 -73.03 -50.72 1.70
C ALA A 47 -73.74 -50.74 3.06
N LEU A 48 -74.01 -49.56 3.63
CA LEU A 48 -74.77 -49.35 4.87
C LEU A 48 -76.29 -49.21 4.62
N GLY A 49 -76.74 -49.20 3.36
CA GLY A 49 -78.15 -49.02 3.02
C GLY A 49 -78.70 -47.60 3.30
N GLN A 50 -77.82 -46.59 3.34
CA GLN A 50 -78.19 -45.19 3.61
C GLN A 50 -78.71 -44.51 2.33
N SER A 51 -79.89 -44.93 1.87
CA SER A 51 -80.50 -44.51 0.59
C SER A 51 -80.68 -42.99 0.44
N ASP A 52 -80.71 -42.25 1.54
CA ASP A 52 -80.76 -40.79 1.64
C ASP A 52 -79.42 -40.11 1.30
N LYS A 53 -78.30 -40.81 1.48
CA LYS A 53 -76.93 -40.31 1.23
C LYS A 53 -76.31 -40.82 -0.06
N VAL A 54 -76.96 -41.75 -0.76
CA VAL A 54 -76.50 -42.24 -2.06
C VAL A 54 -76.77 -41.19 -3.14
N GLY A 55 -75.69 -40.64 -3.70
CA GLY A 55 -75.72 -39.56 -4.68
C GLY A 55 -74.47 -39.54 -5.58
N PRO A 56 -74.23 -38.46 -6.35
CA PRO A 56 -73.05 -38.33 -7.22
C PRO A 56 -71.71 -38.56 -6.51
N GLU A 57 -71.64 -38.35 -5.20
CA GLU A 57 -70.49 -38.62 -4.35
C GLU A 57 -70.17 -40.12 -4.29
N SER A 58 -71.18 -41.00 -4.35
CA SER A 58 -71.00 -42.45 -4.39
C SER A 58 -70.28 -42.88 -5.67
N ASP A 59 -70.60 -42.25 -6.81
CA ASP A 59 -69.89 -42.47 -8.07
C ASP A 59 -68.44 -41.98 -8.01
N GLN A 60 -68.17 -40.87 -7.31
CA GLN A 60 -66.79 -40.42 -7.09
C GLN A 60 -65.96 -41.45 -6.30
N PHE A 61 -66.59 -42.12 -5.33
CA PHE A 61 -65.94 -43.17 -4.56
C PHE A 61 -65.60 -44.37 -5.44
N ALA A 62 -66.58 -44.85 -6.24
CA ALA A 62 -66.36 -45.92 -7.21
C ALA A 62 -65.26 -45.55 -8.22
N LEU A 63 -65.30 -44.35 -8.80
CA LEU A 63 -64.26 -43.82 -9.69
C LEU A 63 -62.88 -43.75 -9.01
N GLY A 64 -62.82 -43.41 -7.73
CA GLY A 64 -61.58 -43.42 -6.95
C GLY A 64 -61.00 -44.82 -6.78
N LEU A 65 -61.84 -45.83 -6.56
CA LEU A 65 -61.42 -47.24 -6.50
C LEU A 65 -60.99 -47.77 -7.87
N ILE A 66 -61.67 -47.38 -8.94
CA ILE A 66 -61.27 -47.70 -10.33
C ILE A 66 -59.92 -47.06 -10.64
N LEU A 67 -59.73 -45.78 -10.33
CA LEU A 67 -58.44 -45.10 -10.51
C LEU A 67 -57.33 -45.81 -9.74
N PHE A 68 -57.58 -46.25 -8.50
CA PHE A 68 -56.63 -47.07 -7.76
C PHE A 68 -56.28 -48.37 -8.50
N ALA A 69 -57.29 -49.11 -8.97
CA ALA A 69 -57.09 -50.37 -9.67
C ALA A 69 -56.31 -50.18 -10.98
N LEU A 70 -56.61 -49.12 -11.73
CA LEU A 70 -55.88 -48.77 -12.95
C LEU A 70 -54.41 -48.41 -12.68
N CYS A 71 -54.12 -47.74 -11.56
CA CYS A 71 -52.76 -47.32 -11.23
C CYS A 71 -51.90 -48.44 -10.66
N THR A 72 -52.51 -49.40 -9.99
CA THR A 72 -51.80 -50.42 -9.19
C THR A 72 -51.96 -51.83 -9.75
N LEU A 73 -52.85 -52.02 -10.72
CA LEU A 73 -53.27 -53.31 -11.29
C LEU A 73 -53.75 -54.32 -10.25
N ARG A 74 -54.18 -53.84 -9.08
CA ARG A 74 -54.76 -54.63 -7.99
C ARG A 74 -56.08 -54.03 -7.54
N PRO A 75 -57.07 -54.85 -7.14
CA PRO A 75 -58.30 -54.32 -6.59
C PRO A 75 -58.00 -53.60 -5.27
N ALA A 76 -58.69 -52.49 -5.01
CA ALA A 76 -58.57 -51.72 -3.77
C ALA A 76 -59.05 -52.52 -2.53
N ARG A 77 -59.94 -53.49 -2.77
CA ARG A 77 -60.57 -54.35 -1.76
C ARG A 77 -60.49 -55.80 -2.22
N LYS A 78 -60.15 -56.70 -1.30
CA LYS A 78 -60.16 -58.15 -1.51
C LYS A 78 -60.62 -58.83 -0.24
N ALA A 79 -61.60 -59.70 -0.36
CA ALA A 79 -62.12 -60.54 0.72
C ALA A 79 -62.51 -61.92 0.14
N PRO A 80 -62.45 -62.99 0.93
CA PRO A 80 -62.76 -64.35 0.50
C PRO A 80 -64.26 -64.61 0.29
N SER A 81 -65.15 -63.77 0.85
CA SER A 81 -66.60 -63.92 0.73
C SER A 81 -67.32 -62.60 0.40
N VAL A 82 -68.53 -62.69 -0.16
CA VAL A 82 -69.39 -61.51 -0.46
C VAL A 82 -69.77 -60.78 0.82
N ALA A 83 -70.04 -61.51 1.91
CA ALA A 83 -70.37 -60.94 3.22
C ALA A 83 -69.21 -60.12 3.80
N GLU A 84 -67.98 -60.66 3.75
CA GLU A 84 -66.79 -59.93 4.19
C GLU A 84 -66.47 -58.74 3.27
N MET A 85 -66.74 -58.84 1.97
CA MET A 85 -66.59 -57.71 1.05
C MET A 85 -67.58 -56.58 1.35
N LEU A 86 -68.82 -56.91 1.74
CA LEU A 86 -69.80 -55.92 2.17
C LEU A 86 -69.38 -55.24 3.48
N GLN A 87 -68.88 -56.00 4.46
CA GLN A 87 -68.33 -55.44 5.71
C GLN A 87 -67.14 -54.50 5.42
N LEU A 88 -66.25 -54.91 4.51
CA LEU A 88 -65.12 -54.07 4.07
C LEU A 88 -65.59 -52.82 3.33
N ALA A 89 -66.71 -52.89 2.61
CA ALA A 89 -67.33 -51.75 1.96
C ALA A 89 -67.96 -50.76 2.95
N GLN A 90 -68.58 -51.26 4.02
CA GLN A 90 -69.13 -50.44 5.12
C GLN A 90 -68.05 -49.71 5.91
N ILE A 91 -66.97 -50.42 6.28
CA ILE A 91 -65.85 -49.85 7.04
C ILE A 91 -65.00 -48.92 6.16
N ALA A 92 -64.87 -49.26 4.88
CA ALA A 92 -64.10 -48.52 3.87
C ALA A 92 -62.70 -48.08 4.38
N PRO A 93 -61.82 -49.05 4.72
CA PRO A 93 -60.53 -48.73 5.28
C PRO A 93 -59.70 -47.83 4.34
N PRO A 94 -58.83 -46.96 4.88
CA PRO A 94 -58.02 -46.06 4.07
C PRO A 94 -57.19 -46.81 3.03
N ILE A 95 -57.20 -46.31 1.80
CA ILE A 95 -56.41 -46.88 0.71
C ILE A 95 -54.91 -46.72 1.00
N THR A 96 -54.18 -47.82 0.95
CA THR A 96 -52.74 -47.87 1.17
C THR A 96 -51.97 -48.10 -0.12
N PHE A 97 -50.84 -47.41 -0.26
CA PHE A 97 -49.99 -47.43 -1.44
C PHE A 97 -48.61 -47.93 -1.04
N LYS A 98 -48.01 -48.81 -1.83
CA LYS A 98 -46.59 -49.16 -1.71
C LYS A 98 -45.74 -47.94 -2.06
N ARG A 99 -44.51 -47.87 -1.54
CA ARG A 99 -43.57 -46.77 -1.84
C ARG A 99 -43.27 -46.76 -3.34
N GLY A 100 -43.46 -45.60 -3.99
CA GLY A 100 -43.19 -45.42 -5.43
C GLY A 100 -44.27 -45.96 -6.39
N GLU A 101 -45.26 -46.71 -5.90
CA GLU A 101 -46.28 -47.39 -6.73
C GLU A 101 -47.18 -46.41 -7.50
N VAL A 102 -47.58 -45.32 -6.84
CA VAL A 102 -48.44 -44.30 -7.43
C VAL A 102 -47.87 -42.92 -7.12
N ALA A 103 -47.81 -42.06 -8.14
CA ALA A 103 -47.32 -40.70 -8.03
C ALA A 103 -48.12 -39.91 -6.97
N PRO A 104 -47.47 -39.03 -6.16
CA PRO A 104 -48.13 -38.32 -5.05
C PRO A 104 -49.39 -37.55 -5.44
N GLY A 105 -49.39 -36.91 -6.62
CA GLY A 105 -50.56 -36.18 -7.14
C GLY A 105 -51.77 -37.09 -7.36
N LEU A 106 -51.56 -38.24 -7.99
CA LEU A 106 -52.62 -39.22 -8.27
C LEU A 106 -53.07 -39.94 -7.01
N ARG A 107 -52.14 -40.19 -6.07
CA ARG A 107 -52.45 -40.68 -4.71
C ARG A 107 -53.42 -39.75 -3.98
N ALA A 108 -53.18 -38.44 -4.05
CA ALA A 108 -54.04 -37.46 -3.41
C ALA A 108 -55.44 -37.40 -4.03
N ILE A 109 -55.53 -37.54 -5.37
CA ILE A 109 -56.81 -37.64 -6.09
C ILE A 109 -57.59 -38.87 -5.61
N ILE A 110 -56.94 -40.03 -5.60
CA ILE A 110 -57.55 -41.30 -5.18
C ILE A 110 -58.02 -41.21 -3.72
N ARG A 111 -57.17 -40.74 -2.79
CA ARG A 111 -57.54 -40.60 -1.36
C ARG A 111 -58.71 -39.63 -1.17
N LYS A 112 -58.73 -38.52 -1.90
CA LYS A 112 -59.81 -37.54 -1.81
C LYS A 112 -61.13 -38.10 -2.37
N ALA A 113 -61.09 -38.81 -3.49
CA ALA A 113 -62.26 -39.45 -4.09
C ALA A 113 -62.82 -40.58 -3.20
N THR A 114 -61.97 -41.27 -2.45
CA THR A 114 -62.31 -42.44 -1.62
C THR A 114 -62.39 -42.12 -0.12
N THR A 115 -62.63 -40.84 0.23
CA THR A 115 -62.87 -40.45 1.63
C THR A 115 -64.23 -40.99 2.08
N VAL A 116 -64.32 -41.57 3.28
CA VAL A 116 -65.53 -42.23 3.78
C VAL A 116 -66.73 -41.27 3.79
N THR A 117 -66.54 -40.07 4.34
CA THR A 117 -67.54 -39.00 4.40
C THR A 117 -67.78 -38.38 3.01
N PRO A 118 -69.00 -38.48 2.42
CA PRO A 118 -69.31 -37.95 1.08
C PRO A 118 -68.97 -36.46 0.91
N GLU A 119 -69.24 -35.64 1.92
CA GLU A 119 -69.08 -34.18 1.88
C GLU A 119 -67.61 -33.74 1.78
N GLN A 120 -66.67 -34.61 2.17
CA GLN A 120 -65.23 -34.35 2.10
C GLN A 120 -64.60 -34.74 0.75
N ARG A 121 -65.37 -35.37 -0.15
CA ARG A 121 -64.94 -35.77 -1.50
C ARG A 121 -64.87 -34.53 -2.41
N TYR A 122 -65.04 -34.70 -3.72
CA TYR A 122 -65.05 -33.58 -4.66
C TYR A 122 -66.45 -32.95 -4.70
N LYS A 123 -66.51 -31.61 -4.79
CA LYS A 123 -67.79 -30.88 -4.96
C LYS A 123 -68.59 -31.32 -6.20
N SER A 124 -67.94 -31.95 -7.18
CA SER A 124 -68.59 -32.59 -8.33
C SER A 124 -67.62 -33.54 -9.02
N VAL A 125 -68.17 -34.49 -9.80
CA VAL A 125 -67.39 -35.39 -10.67
C VAL A 125 -66.50 -34.61 -11.65
N GLN A 126 -66.96 -33.44 -12.12
CA GLN A 126 -66.14 -32.57 -12.98
C GLN A 126 -64.86 -32.10 -12.28
N LYS A 127 -64.89 -31.81 -10.97
CA LYS A 127 -63.69 -31.40 -10.22
C LYS A 127 -62.70 -32.56 -10.04
N LEU A 128 -63.20 -33.79 -9.90
CA LEU A 128 -62.38 -35.00 -9.94
C LEU A 128 -61.70 -35.15 -11.30
N ALA A 129 -62.48 -35.07 -12.39
CA ALA A 129 -61.97 -35.15 -13.76
C ALA A 129 -60.95 -34.04 -14.08
N ASP A 130 -61.18 -32.81 -13.62
CA ASP A 130 -60.24 -31.70 -13.78
C ASP A 130 -58.89 -31.96 -13.11
N ASP A 131 -58.88 -32.56 -11.90
CA ASP A 131 -57.66 -32.92 -11.19
C ASP A 131 -56.91 -34.07 -11.88
N VAL A 132 -57.62 -35.06 -12.42
CA VAL A 132 -57.02 -36.13 -13.24
C VAL A 132 -56.42 -35.56 -14.53
N ARG A 133 -57.15 -34.70 -15.24
CA ARG A 133 -56.63 -34.01 -16.44
C ARG A 133 -55.42 -33.13 -16.11
N ARG A 134 -55.40 -32.47 -14.94
CA ARG A 134 -54.24 -31.70 -14.46
C ARG A 134 -53.04 -32.63 -14.26
N PHE A 135 -53.23 -33.77 -13.61
CA PHE A 135 -52.18 -34.77 -13.39
C PHE A 135 -51.60 -35.27 -14.72
N VAL A 136 -52.46 -35.71 -15.66
CA VAL A 136 -52.04 -36.20 -16.98
C VAL A 136 -51.27 -35.14 -17.77
N ARG A 137 -51.68 -33.87 -17.68
CA ARG A 137 -50.99 -32.74 -18.33
C ARG A 137 -49.78 -32.22 -17.56
N GLY A 138 -49.32 -32.93 -16.52
CA GLY A 138 -48.19 -32.50 -15.67
C GLY A 138 -48.44 -31.20 -14.90
N ARG A 139 -49.69 -30.73 -14.77
CA ARG A 139 -50.06 -29.50 -14.05
C ARG A 139 -50.29 -29.77 -12.57
N ARG A 140 -50.25 -28.72 -11.74
CA ARG A 140 -50.55 -28.81 -10.30
C ARG A 140 -51.96 -29.35 -10.08
N VAL A 141 -52.05 -30.48 -9.38
CA VAL A 141 -53.28 -31.09 -8.88
C VAL A 141 -53.75 -30.33 -7.64
N LYS A 142 -55.04 -30.03 -7.51
CA LYS A 142 -55.57 -29.28 -6.36
C LYS A 142 -55.66 -30.13 -5.10
N ALA A 143 -55.90 -31.43 -5.24
CA ALA A 143 -55.91 -32.37 -4.10
C ALA A 143 -54.54 -32.58 -3.43
N HIS A 144 -53.42 -32.24 -4.08
CA HIS A 144 -52.06 -32.45 -3.55
C HIS A 144 -51.37 -31.13 -3.16
N ARG A 145 -50.80 -31.07 -1.96
CA ARG A 145 -49.89 -29.99 -1.56
C ARG A 145 -48.47 -30.36 -2.02
N GLU A 146 -48.02 -29.75 -3.11
CA GLU A 146 -46.66 -29.94 -3.61
C GLU A 146 -45.63 -29.34 -2.66
N THR A 147 -44.50 -30.03 -2.46
CA THR A 147 -43.31 -29.48 -1.81
C THR A 147 -42.51 -28.58 -2.76
N HIS A 148 -41.61 -27.73 -2.24
CA HIS A 148 -40.77 -26.84 -3.05
C HIS A 148 -39.96 -27.59 -4.13
N THR A 149 -39.41 -28.76 -3.79
CA THR A 149 -38.64 -29.61 -4.72
C THR A 149 -39.50 -30.21 -5.82
N GLN A 150 -40.71 -30.67 -5.50
CA GLN A 150 -41.69 -31.19 -6.48
C GLN A 150 -42.11 -30.10 -7.47
N ARG A 151 -42.29 -28.87 -6.99
CA ARG A 151 -42.61 -27.71 -7.83
C ARG A 151 -41.47 -27.36 -8.79
N ILE A 152 -40.23 -27.31 -8.31
CA ILE A 152 -39.04 -27.02 -9.14
C ILE A 152 -38.90 -28.10 -10.23
N ARG A 153 -38.97 -29.38 -9.87
CA ARG A 153 -38.89 -30.50 -10.83
C ARG A 153 -39.97 -30.41 -11.90
N ARG A 154 -41.22 -30.12 -11.51
CA ARG A 154 -42.34 -29.97 -12.46
C ARG A 154 -42.13 -28.81 -13.42
N VAL A 155 -41.59 -27.68 -12.95
CA VAL A 155 -41.26 -26.53 -13.82
C VAL A 155 -40.17 -26.90 -14.82
N ILE A 156 -39.10 -27.57 -14.37
CA ILE A 156 -38.01 -28.03 -15.25
C ILE A 156 -38.55 -28.97 -16.35
N GLN A 157 -39.43 -29.91 -16.00
CA GLN A 157 -39.98 -30.89 -16.93
C GLN A 157 -40.98 -30.31 -17.93
N ASN A 158 -41.81 -29.35 -17.50
CA ASN A 158 -42.85 -28.79 -18.36
C ASN A 158 -42.37 -27.59 -19.20
N TYR A 159 -41.24 -26.98 -18.84
CA TYR A 159 -40.70 -25.79 -19.51
C TYR A 159 -39.17 -25.91 -19.73
N PRO A 160 -38.70 -26.88 -20.54
CA PRO A 160 -37.28 -27.15 -20.72
C PRO A 160 -36.52 -25.97 -21.36
N SER A 161 -37.11 -25.31 -22.37
CA SER A 161 -36.49 -24.15 -23.02
C SER A 161 -36.33 -22.96 -22.07
N ALA A 162 -37.38 -22.62 -21.31
CA ALA A 162 -37.33 -21.53 -20.34
C ALA A 162 -36.30 -21.81 -19.21
N THR A 163 -36.22 -23.05 -18.75
CA THR A 163 -35.22 -23.46 -17.74
C THR A 163 -33.80 -23.29 -18.28
N LEU A 164 -33.54 -23.74 -19.52
CA LEU A 164 -32.25 -23.56 -20.17
C LEU A 164 -31.89 -22.08 -20.33
N SER A 165 -32.85 -21.23 -20.75
CA SER A 165 -32.64 -19.78 -20.86
C SER A 165 -32.25 -19.15 -19.52
N VAL A 166 -32.90 -19.51 -18.42
CA VAL A 166 -32.56 -19.01 -17.08
C VAL A 166 -31.17 -19.48 -16.64
N MET A 167 -30.83 -20.75 -16.90
CA MET A 167 -29.50 -21.29 -16.59
C MET A 167 -28.40 -20.62 -17.41
N LEU A 168 -28.61 -20.43 -18.71
CA LEU A 168 -27.69 -19.71 -19.59
C LEU A 168 -27.53 -18.25 -19.15
N LEU A 169 -28.64 -17.59 -18.79
CA LEU A 169 -28.60 -16.23 -18.27
C LEU A 169 -27.78 -16.15 -16.97
N ALA A 170 -28.00 -17.09 -16.04
CA ALA A 170 -27.21 -17.17 -14.80
C ALA A 170 -25.72 -17.43 -15.07
N LEU A 171 -25.40 -18.30 -16.04
CA LEU A 171 -24.03 -18.55 -16.47
C LEU A 171 -23.40 -17.29 -17.08
N VAL A 172 -24.11 -16.58 -17.96
CA VAL A 172 -23.63 -15.33 -18.57
C VAL A 172 -23.39 -14.26 -17.51
N ILE A 173 -24.31 -14.11 -16.54
CA ILE A 173 -24.14 -13.17 -15.42
C ILE A 173 -22.92 -13.55 -14.57
N GLY A 174 -22.73 -14.85 -14.29
CA GLY A 174 -21.58 -15.35 -13.54
C GLY A 174 -20.25 -15.10 -14.26
N LEU A 175 -20.20 -15.39 -15.56
CA LEU A 175 -19.04 -15.13 -16.41
C LEU A 175 -18.73 -13.62 -16.49
N PHE A 176 -19.75 -12.78 -16.68
CA PHE A 176 -19.58 -11.33 -16.72
C PHE A 176 -19.06 -10.78 -15.39
N SER A 177 -19.63 -11.23 -14.26
CA SER A 177 -19.19 -10.82 -12.93
C SER A 177 -17.74 -11.26 -12.64
N SER A 178 -17.38 -12.48 -13.04
CA SER A 178 -16.01 -12.99 -12.92
C SER A 178 -15.03 -12.20 -13.79
N ALA A 179 -15.41 -11.90 -15.04
CA ALA A 179 -14.59 -11.11 -15.95
C ALA A 179 -14.37 -9.68 -15.42
N ALA A 180 -15.42 -9.04 -14.90
CA ALA A 180 -15.33 -7.73 -14.27
C ALA A 180 -14.41 -7.74 -13.03
N GLY A 181 -14.51 -8.77 -12.18
CA GLY A 181 -13.64 -8.94 -11.01
C GLY A 181 -12.17 -9.12 -11.40
N LEU A 182 -11.88 -9.96 -12.40
CA LEU A 182 -10.52 -10.14 -12.94
C LEU A 182 -9.98 -8.84 -13.53
N TYR A 183 -10.79 -8.13 -14.32
CA TYR A 183 -10.41 -6.84 -14.91
C TYR A 183 -10.05 -5.80 -13.84
N GLN A 184 -10.85 -5.69 -12.78
CA GLN A 184 -10.55 -4.82 -11.64
C GLN A 184 -9.26 -5.22 -10.93
N ALA A 185 -9.04 -6.52 -10.70
CA ALA A 185 -7.82 -7.03 -10.09
C ALA A 185 -6.58 -6.65 -10.93
N PHE A 186 -6.62 -6.88 -12.26
CA PHE A 186 -5.55 -6.48 -13.17
C PHE A 186 -5.28 -4.97 -13.16
N GLU A 187 -6.33 -4.14 -13.16
CA GLU A 187 -6.18 -2.69 -13.09
C GLU A 187 -5.59 -2.21 -11.75
N THR A 188 -5.97 -2.83 -10.63
CA THR A 188 -5.38 -2.51 -9.32
C THR A 188 -3.90 -2.88 -9.27
N GLU A 189 -3.53 -4.04 -9.83
CA GLU A 189 -2.15 -4.49 -9.89
C GLU A 189 -1.30 -3.58 -10.80
N LYS A 190 -1.83 -3.20 -11.96
CA LYS A 190 -1.16 -2.26 -12.87
C LYS A 190 -0.91 -0.91 -12.20
N LYS A 191 -1.90 -0.38 -11.47
CA LYS A 191 -1.75 0.86 -10.69
C LYS A 191 -0.71 0.70 -9.56
N ALA A 192 -0.70 -0.44 -8.87
CA ALA A 192 0.28 -0.73 -7.83
C ALA A 192 1.71 -0.79 -8.40
N ARG A 193 1.94 -1.51 -9.51
CA ARG A 193 3.24 -1.59 -10.20
C ARG A 193 3.74 -0.23 -10.67
N VAL A 194 2.85 0.60 -11.21
CA VAL A 194 3.22 1.98 -11.63
C VAL A 194 3.60 2.82 -10.42
N ARG A 195 2.89 2.72 -9.29
CA ARG A 195 3.26 3.42 -8.04
C ARG A 195 4.61 2.95 -7.50
N GLU A 196 4.84 1.64 -7.46
CA GLU A 196 6.09 1.05 -7.00
C GLU A 196 7.27 1.48 -7.87
N SER A 197 7.13 1.40 -9.20
CA SER A 197 8.16 1.87 -10.14
C SER A 197 8.50 3.35 -9.95
N LYS A 198 7.50 4.21 -9.75
CA LYS A 198 7.71 5.63 -9.42
C LYS A 198 8.48 5.80 -8.10
N LEU A 199 8.17 5.00 -7.07
CA LEU A 199 8.87 5.06 -5.79
C LEU A 199 10.32 4.59 -5.91
N VAL A 200 10.57 3.48 -6.60
CA VAL A 200 11.92 2.96 -6.89
C VAL A 200 12.74 3.99 -7.66
N HIS A 201 12.14 4.64 -8.67
CA HIS A 201 12.79 5.71 -9.40
C HIS A 201 13.18 6.87 -8.48
N ARG A 202 12.24 7.36 -7.64
CA ARG A 202 12.51 8.42 -6.64
C ARG A 202 13.65 8.04 -5.68
N ILE A 203 13.63 6.82 -5.15
CA ILE A 203 14.69 6.28 -4.26
C ILE A 203 16.03 6.28 -4.99
N SER A 204 16.06 5.75 -6.22
CA SER A 204 17.27 5.69 -7.05
C SER A 204 17.84 7.07 -7.31
N THR A 205 17.01 8.06 -7.67
CA THR A 205 17.44 9.44 -7.92
C THR A 205 18.05 10.08 -6.67
N VAL A 206 17.40 9.97 -5.50
CA VAL A 206 17.95 10.50 -4.23
C VAL A 206 19.26 9.81 -3.87
N ASN A 207 19.34 8.49 -4.05
CA ASN A 207 20.55 7.73 -3.80
C ASN A 207 21.71 8.13 -4.72
N GLN A 208 21.44 8.28 -6.03
CA GLN A 208 22.44 8.73 -7.00
C GLN A 208 22.95 10.14 -6.69
N THR A 209 22.06 11.07 -6.30
CA THR A 209 22.49 12.41 -5.87
C THR A 209 23.35 12.35 -4.61
N ALA A 210 22.96 11.55 -3.62
CA ALA A 210 23.78 11.37 -2.43
C ALA A 210 25.16 10.79 -2.75
N GLN A 211 25.24 9.79 -3.63
CA GLN A 211 26.51 9.21 -4.10
C GLN A 211 27.37 10.21 -4.89
N ASN A 212 26.75 11.08 -5.70
CA ASN A 212 27.46 12.14 -6.42
C ASN A 212 28.04 13.18 -5.46
N ALA A 213 27.25 13.62 -4.48
CA ALA A 213 27.72 14.52 -3.42
C ALA A 213 28.85 13.87 -2.61
N GLU A 214 28.72 12.59 -2.25
CA GLU A 214 29.74 11.83 -1.53
C GLU A 214 31.06 11.77 -2.31
N ARG A 215 31.03 11.40 -3.61
CA ARG A 215 32.23 11.37 -4.46
C ARG A 215 32.91 12.73 -4.56
N TYR A 216 32.12 13.80 -4.63
CA TYR A 216 32.64 15.16 -4.64
C TYR A 216 33.34 15.53 -3.32
N LEU A 217 32.70 15.23 -2.18
CA LEU A 217 33.26 15.46 -0.86
C LEU A 217 34.54 14.64 -0.63
N LEU A 218 34.57 13.38 -1.04
CA LEU A 218 35.78 12.55 -0.94
C LEU A 218 36.92 13.10 -1.80
N ARG A 219 36.64 13.60 -3.01
CA ARG A 219 37.65 14.27 -3.84
C ARG A 219 38.21 15.52 -3.18
N LEU A 220 37.36 16.34 -2.56
CA LEU A 220 37.83 17.52 -1.81
C LEU A 220 38.61 17.13 -0.55
N GLN A 221 38.24 16.02 0.10
CA GLN A 221 39.00 15.48 1.23
C GLN A 221 40.39 15.02 0.80
N SER A 222 40.53 14.28 -0.31
CA SER A 222 41.85 13.91 -0.86
C SER A 222 42.70 15.14 -1.19
N LEU A 223 42.08 16.18 -1.75
CA LEU A 223 42.76 17.44 -2.03
C LEU A 223 43.27 18.11 -0.75
N GLN A 224 42.42 18.17 0.27
CA GLN A 224 42.76 18.75 1.57
C GLN A 224 43.91 17.96 2.23
N MET A 225 43.93 16.62 2.12
CA MET A 225 45.03 15.79 2.61
C MET A 225 46.36 16.16 1.96
N ALA A 226 46.37 16.31 0.62
CA ALA A 226 47.58 16.70 -0.11
C ALA A 226 48.08 18.10 0.28
N VAL A 227 47.16 19.03 0.56
CA VAL A 227 47.50 20.36 1.07
C VAL A 227 48.07 20.27 2.49
N ALA A 228 47.45 19.49 3.38
CA ALA A 228 47.93 19.28 4.75
C ALA A 228 49.33 18.65 4.77
N GLU A 229 49.59 17.66 3.92
CA GLU A 229 50.90 17.03 3.77
C GLU A 229 51.95 18.01 3.25
N SER A 230 51.59 18.86 2.27
CA SER A 230 52.47 19.93 1.79
C SER A 230 52.85 20.94 2.88
N VAL A 231 51.90 21.28 3.76
CA VAL A 231 52.15 22.16 4.92
C VAL A 231 53.04 21.45 5.93
N GLN A 232 52.77 20.19 6.23
CA GLN A 232 53.55 19.38 7.15
C GLN A 232 55.02 19.30 6.71
N LEU A 233 55.27 18.94 5.46
CA LEU A 233 56.64 18.85 4.92
C LEU A 233 57.40 20.17 5.03
N ARG A 234 56.74 21.31 4.75
CA ARG A 234 57.36 22.64 4.89
C ARG A 234 57.68 22.99 6.34
N LEU A 235 56.80 22.66 7.28
CA LEU A 235 57.05 22.87 8.70
C LEU A 235 58.14 21.94 9.24
N GLN A 236 58.31 20.74 8.68
CA GLN A 236 59.38 19.82 9.04
C GLN A 236 60.75 20.27 8.51
N GLN A 237 60.80 20.93 7.35
CA GLN A 237 62.03 21.55 6.82
C GLN A 237 62.58 22.70 7.68
N ARG A 238 61.85 23.13 8.73
CA ARG A 238 62.23 24.18 9.70
C ARG A 238 63.60 23.98 10.36
N ARG A 239 64.13 22.75 10.40
CA ARG A 239 65.43 22.46 11.04
C ARG A 239 66.66 22.62 10.13
N SER A 240 66.50 22.73 8.81
CA SER A 240 67.65 22.59 7.88
C SER A 240 68.13 23.87 7.18
N TYR A 241 67.52 25.04 7.42
CA TYR A 241 67.94 26.30 6.77
C TYR A 241 68.10 27.45 7.77
N PRO A 242 69.21 28.21 7.75
CA PRO A 242 69.25 29.50 8.40
C PRO A 242 68.17 30.39 7.77
N VAL A 243 67.38 31.04 8.61
CA VAL A 243 66.30 31.94 8.20
C VAL A 243 66.92 33.21 7.62
N THR A 244 67.47 33.15 6.42
CA THR A 244 67.73 34.35 5.63
C THR A 244 66.36 34.91 5.25
N ALA A 245 66.11 36.14 5.69
CA ALA A 245 64.85 36.83 5.54
C ALA A 245 64.34 36.70 4.10
N VAL A 246 63.27 35.92 3.91
CA VAL A 246 62.60 35.81 2.62
C VAL A 246 61.89 37.15 2.40
N HIS A 247 62.57 38.06 1.69
CA HIS A 247 61.98 39.23 1.07
C HIS A 247 61.10 38.79 -0.11
N GLU A 248 59.94 38.21 0.19
CA GLU A 248 58.75 38.44 -0.63
C GLU A 248 57.83 39.35 0.18
N THR A 249 58.14 40.64 0.12
CA THR A 249 57.36 41.73 0.67
C THR A 249 56.00 41.79 -0.02
N LYS A 250 55.01 41.14 0.60
CA LYS A 250 53.58 41.53 0.59
C LYS A 250 52.86 40.79 1.71
N PHE A 251 53.44 40.91 2.90
CA PHE A 251 52.88 40.50 4.18
C PHE A 251 53.00 41.72 5.11
N GLY A 252 52.03 41.93 6.02
CA GLY A 252 51.90 43.17 6.79
C GLY A 252 53.16 43.55 7.57
N LYS A 253 53.32 44.84 7.89
CA LYS A 253 54.45 45.32 8.71
C LYS A 253 54.18 45.05 10.19
N ILE A 254 55.23 44.90 10.97
CA ILE A 254 55.15 44.91 12.44
C ILE A 254 55.62 46.29 12.88
N GLU A 255 54.77 47.02 13.59
CA GLU A 255 55.05 48.36 14.13
C GLU A 255 54.79 48.32 15.65
N ASP A 256 55.79 48.66 16.46
CA ASP A 256 55.72 48.71 17.93
C ASP A 256 55.23 47.43 18.63
N GLY A 257 55.68 46.26 18.16
CA GLY A 257 55.25 44.96 18.70
C GLY A 257 53.79 44.62 18.39
N LYS A 258 53.10 45.46 17.60
CA LYS A 258 51.74 45.26 17.11
C LYS A 258 51.78 45.03 15.60
N PHE A 259 51.02 44.06 15.15
CA PHE A 259 50.98 43.74 13.73
C PHE A 259 50.03 44.69 12.98
N VAL A 260 50.52 45.30 11.90
CA VAL A 260 49.72 46.10 10.96
C VAL A 260 49.40 45.21 9.75
N PRO A 261 48.16 44.67 9.66
CA PRO A 261 47.78 43.86 8.51
C PRO A 261 47.89 44.67 7.22
N LEU A 262 48.23 44.01 6.11
CA LEU A 262 48.07 44.64 4.80
C LEU A 262 46.61 45.06 4.62
N PRO A 263 46.33 46.17 3.89
CA PRO A 263 45.00 46.45 3.40
C PRO A 263 44.48 45.18 2.73
N THR A 264 43.36 44.72 3.26
CA THR A 264 42.65 43.51 2.82
C THR A 264 42.60 43.47 1.30
N SER A 265 42.83 42.29 0.70
CA SER A 265 42.26 42.00 -0.61
C SER A 265 40.74 41.99 -0.38
N VAL A 266 40.15 43.18 -0.40
CA VAL A 266 38.72 43.34 -0.45
C VAL A 266 38.33 42.60 -1.72
N THR A 267 37.43 41.64 -1.58
CA THR A 267 36.68 41.04 -2.66
C THR A 267 36.00 42.12 -3.50
N ALA A 268 36.77 42.74 -4.39
CA ALA A 268 36.42 43.69 -5.45
C ALA A 268 37.74 44.15 -6.12
N GLY A 269 38.26 43.36 -7.06
CA GLY A 269 39.17 43.89 -8.10
C GLY A 269 40.69 43.78 -7.90
N ALA A 270 41.26 43.32 -6.77
CA ALA A 270 42.72 43.29 -6.61
C ALA A 270 43.27 41.98 -6.00
N GLN A 271 43.86 41.15 -6.86
CA GLN A 271 44.74 39.99 -6.62
C GLN A 271 44.31 38.99 -5.51
N MET A 272 43.88 37.78 -5.88
CA MET A 272 43.72 36.65 -4.93
C MET A 272 45.07 36.32 -4.28
N ARG A 273 45.25 36.78 -3.03
CA ARG A 273 46.45 36.59 -2.21
C ARG A 273 46.13 35.80 -0.96
N THR A 274 47.16 35.23 -0.34
CA THR A 274 47.05 34.61 0.99
C THR A 274 47.17 35.70 2.04
N SER A 275 46.20 35.81 2.94
CA SER A 275 46.30 36.68 4.13
C SER A 275 46.82 35.89 5.31
N TRP A 276 47.37 36.58 6.31
CA TRP A 276 47.69 35.97 7.60
C TRP A 276 47.48 36.96 8.74
N MET A 277 47.40 36.41 9.94
CA MET A 277 47.33 37.15 11.20
C MET A 277 47.90 36.30 12.35
N VAL A 278 48.20 36.92 13.48
CA VAL A 278 48.49 36.23 14.75
C VAL A 278 47.43 36.67 15.76
N ALA A 279 46.80 35.69 16.42
CA ALA A 279 45.82 35.97 17.46
C ALA A 279 46.43 36.73 18.64
N GLU A 280 45.59 37.48 19.36
CA GLU A 280 46.00 38.14 20.60
C GLU A 280 46.52 37.11 21.63
N GLY A 281 47.66 37.40 22.24
CA GLY A 281 48.37 36.47 23.12
C GLY A 281 49.05 35.29 22.39
N GLY A 282 49.21 35.36 21.08
CA GLY A 282 50.00 34.41 20.30
C GLY A 282 51.51 34.63 20.40
N ASP A 283 52.30 33.60 20.08
CA ASP A 283 53.76 33.70 20.01
C ASP A 283 54.17 34.30 18.65
N VAL A 284 54.42 35.61 18.65
CA VAL A 284 54.79 36.38 17.46
C VAL A 284 56.13 35.93 16.87
N GLN A 285 57.11 35.58 17.71
CA GLN A 285 58.42 35.15 17.21
C GLN A 285 58.33 33.78 16.53
N GLN A 286 57.56 32.86 17.11
CA GLN A 286 57.28 31.58 16.49
C GLN A 286 56.51 31.76 15.17
N ALA A 287 55.47 32.60 15.17
CA ALA A 287 54.69 32.87 13.97
C ALA A 287 55.54 33.45 12.82
N GLN A 288 56.47 34.37 13.12
CA GLN A 288 57.41 34.90 12.13
C GLN A 288 58.26 33.80 11.48
N ARG A 289 58.79 32.86 12.29
CA ARG A 289 59.55 31.71 11.78
C ARG A 289 58.67 30.82 10.90
N GLU A 290 57.47 30.49 11.36
CA GLU A 290 56.51 29.66 10.62
C GLU A 290 56.13 30.31 9.28
N LEU A 291 55.94 31.63 9.26
CA LEU A 291 55.64 32.39 8.05
C LEU A 291 56.79 32.34 7.03
N ALA A 292 58.06 32.28 7.46
CA ALA A 292 59.19 32.15 6.54
C ALA A 292 59.13 30.84 5.72
N PHE A 293 58.63 29.74 6.32
CA PHE A 293 58.49 28.44 5.63
C PHE A 293 57.16 28.32 4.87
N LEU A 294 56.10 28.93 5.39
CA LEU A 294 54.75 28.85 4.84
C LEU A 294 54.41 29.97 3.86
N GLY A 295 55.19 31.05 3.77
CA GLY A 295 54.87 32.22 2.95
C GLY A 295 54.63 31.90 1.47
N LYS A 296 55.27 30.85 0.95
CA LYS A 296 55.10 30.36 -0.43
C LYS A 296 53.99 29.31 -0.62
N ILE A 297 53.21 29.00 0.43
CA ILE A 297 52.10 28.02 0.35
C ILE A 297 50.95 28.53 -0.54
N GLY A 298 50.84 29.84 -0.75
CA GLY A 298 49.78 30.45 -1.55
C GLY A 298 49.67 29.87 -2.96
N LEU A 299 50.79 29.49 -3.59
CA LEU A 299 50.77 28.82 -4.90
C LEU A 299 50.11 27.43 -4.82
N ARG A 300 50.38 26.67 -3.76
CA ARG A 300 49.74 25.37 -3.52
C ARG A 300 48.26 25.52 -3.24
N PHE A 301 47.85 26.54 -2.48
CA PHE A 301 46.44 26.83 -2.26
C PHE A 301 45.70 27.19 -3.55
N ARG A 302 46.29 28.06 -4.37
CA ARG A 302 45.77 28.42 -5.69
C ARG A 302 45.62 27.19 -6.58
N GLN A 303 46.65 26.34 -6.68
CA GLN A 303 46.61 25.09 -7.44
C GLN A 303 45.51 24.15 -6.91
N ALA A 304 45.38 24.04 -5.59
CA ALA A 304 44.37 23.18 -4.99
C ALA A 304 42.94 23.66 -5.32
N MET A 305 42.66 24.96 -5.21
CA MET A 305 41.34 25.49 -5.56
C MET A 305 41.02 25.33 -7.06
N LEU A 306 42.00 25.51 -7.95
CA LEU A 306 41.83 25.22 -9.37
C LEU A 306 41.52 23.73 -9.61
N HIS A 307 42.26 22.84 -8.92
CA HIS A 307 42.02 21.41 -8.98
C HIS A 307 40.65 21.00 -8.42
N ALA A 308 40.11 21.74 -7.45
CA ALA A 308 38.76 21.53 -6.94
C ALA A 308 37.69 21.83 -8.01
N ILE A 309 37.91 22.84 -8.84
CA ILE A 309 37.04 23.18 -9.98
C ILE A 309 37.18 22.11 -11.07
N ASP A 310 38.37 21.98 -11.65
CA ASP A 310 38.67 21.00 -12.70
C ASP A 310 40.15 20.58 -12.59
N PRO A 311 40.46 19.28 -12.47
CA PRO A 311 41.85 18.82 -12.36
C PRO A 311 42.73 19.23 -13.56
N ARG A 312 42.12 19.45 -14.73
CA ARG A 312 42.81 19.87 -15.95
C ARG A 312 43.30 21.31 -15.85
N LEU A 313 42.53 22.19 -15.17
CA LEU A 313 42.89 23.60 -15.02
C LEU A 313 44.15 23.79 -14.16
N ALA A 314 44.36 22.91 -13.16
CA ALA A 314 45.55 22.96 -12.32
C ALA A 314 46.86 22.70 -13.09
N ARG A 315 46.78 22.13 -14.30
CA ARG A 315 47.93 21.86 -15.18
C ARG A 315 48.02 22.83 -16.38
N SER A 316 47.01 23.68 -16.57
CA SER A 316 46.99 24.63 -17.68
C SER A 316 47.79 25.89 -17.37
N ALA A 317 48.42 26.47 -18.39
CA ALA A 317 49.14 27.75 -18.30
C ALA A 317 48.16 28.93 -18.29
N LEU A 318 47.36 29.05 -17.22
CA LEU A 318 46.47 30.19 -17.01
C LEU A 318 47.26 31.36 -16.44
N ASN A 319 47.00 32.56 -16.93
CA ASN A 319 47.48 33.77 -16.29
C ASN A 319 46.64 34.09 -15.02
N ASP A 320 47.17 34.97 -14.17
CA ASP A 320 46.56 35.30 -12.88
C ASP A 320 45.11 35.83 -13.02
N GLU A 321 44.81 36.58 -14.07
CA GLU A 321 43.46 37.12 -14.30
C GLU A 321 42.45 36.00 -14.64
N GLN A 322 42.84 35.06 -15.50
CA GLN A 322 42.01 33.90 -15.85
C GLN A 322 41.75 33.01 -14.63
N VAL A 323 42.78 32.78 -13.81
CA VAL A 323 42.65 32.05 -12.55
C VAL A 323 41.67 32.75 -11.61
N ILE A 324 41.81 34.06 -11.41
CA ILE A 324 40.93 34.84 -10.54
C ILE A 324 39.48 34.79 -11.05
N ARG A 325 39.25 35.03 -12.34
CA ARG A 325 37.92 34.95 -12.95
C ARG A 325 37.26 33.60 -12.69
N ARG A 326 38.01 32.50 -12.89
CA ARG A 326 37.50 31.14 -12.67
C ARG A 326 37.17 30.87 -11.20
N LEU A 327 38.08 31.23 -10.30
CA LEU A 327 37.90 31.09 -8.86
C LEU A 327 36.80 32.00 -8.31
N MET A 328 36.40 33.08 -9.00
CA MET A 328 35.26 33.91 -8.61
C MET A 328 33.92 33.34 -9.10
N GLN A 329 33.89 32.68 -10.26
CA GLN A 329 32.67 32.21 -10.91
C GLN A 329 32.26 30.80 -10.49
N GLU A 330 33.23 29.90 -10.29
CA GLU A 330 32.97 28.46 -10.17
C GLU A 330 33.45 27.87 -8.85
N ASN A 331 33.54 28.71 -7.82
CA ASN A 331 34.30 28.37 -6.64
C ASN A 331 33.71 27.21 -5.82
N SER A 332 34.32 26.04 -5.99
CA SER A 332 34.00 24.83 -5.24
C SER A 332 34.44 24.90 -3.76
N VAL A 333 35.51 25.65 -3.48
CA VAL A 333 36.16 25.74 -2.17
C VAL A 333 36.13 27.18 -1.70
N LYS A 334 35.48 27.46 -0.58
CA LYS A 334 35.39 28.84 -0.07
C LYS A 334 36.74 29.31 0.47
N TYR A 335 37.36 28.53 1.35
CA TYR A 335 38.63 28.87 1.99
C TYR A 335 39.57 27.66 2.08
N LEU A 336 40.87 27.94 2.00
CA LEU A 336 41.96 27.09 2.45
C LEU A 336 42.72 27.84 3.54
N TYR A 337 43.04 27.17 4.64
CA TYR A 337 43.63 27.84 5.78
C TYR A 337 44.54 26.95 6.62
N ILE A 338 45.41 27.60 7.39
CA ILE A 338 46.32 26.99 8.36
C ILE A 338 46.15 27.74 9.66
N GLY A 339 45.74 27.07 10.74
CA GLY A 339 45.84 27.59 12.09
C GLY A 339 46.95 26.88 12.84
N LEU A 340 47.89 27.61 13.45
CA LEU A 340 48.98 27.04 14.23
C LEU A 340 48.82 27.35 15.72
N GLU A 341 49.51 26.57 16.57
CA GLU A 341 49.49 26.75 18.04
C GLU A 341 50.02 28.11 18.49
N SER A 342 50.93 28.70 17.69
CA SER A 342 51.42 30.07 17.85
C SER A 342 50.31 31.13 17.81
N GLY A 343 49.10 30.75 17.38
CA GLY A 343 47.99 31.67 17.13
C GLY A 343 48.01 32.22 15.70
N MET A 344 48.97 31.81 14.86
CA MET A 344 49.01 32.22 13.47
C MET A 344 47.86 31.58 12.67
N LEU A 345 47.20 32.39 11.84
CA LEU A 345 46.30 31.96 10.79
C LEU A 345 46.89 32.36 9.44
N LEU A 346 46.95 31.44 8.47
CA LEU A 346 47.03 31.75 7.04
C LEU A 346 45.69 31.41 6.39
N ASN A 347 45.17 32.25 5.50
CA ASN A 347 43.89 32.04 4.82
C ASN A 347 43.98 32.43 3.33
N PHE A 348 43.39 31.62 2.46
CA PHE A 348 43.27 31.86 1.04
C PHE A 348 41.87 31.52 0.53
N PRO A 349 41.23 32.39 -0.29
CA PRO A 349 41.65 33.76 -0.57
C PRO A 349 41.69 34.60 0.71
N GLY A 350 42.46 35.70 0.70
CA GLY A 350 42.56 36.57 1.87
C GLY A 350 41.20 37.14 2.28
N ILE A 351 40.99 37.30 3.58
CA ILE A 351 39.73 37.79 4.15
C ILE A 351 39.93 38.79 5.27
N THR A 352 38.93 39.63 5.49
CA THR A 352 38.79 40.45 6.69
C THR A 352 38.11 39.64 7.78
N LEU A 353 38.73 39.57 8.96
CA LEU A 353 38.20 38.86 10.12
C LEU A 353 37.82 39.84 11.23
N PRO A 354 36.83 39.50 12.08
CA PRO A 354 36.43 40.34 13.20
C PRO A 354 37.54 40.46 14.25
N LYS A 355 37.59 41.60 14.94
CA LYS A 355 38.57 41.86 16.01
C LYS A 355 38.55 40.77 17.08
N GLY A 356 39.73 40.29 17.47
CA GLY A 356 39.88 39.22 18.47
C GLY A 356 39.70 37.80 17.92
N TYR A 357 39.77 37.62 16.59
CA TYR A 357 39.72 36.30 15.98
C TYR A 357 40.92 35.47 16.46
N ASP A 358 40.66 34.24 16.91
CA ASP A 358 41.69 33.29 17.29
C ASP A 358 41.37 31.94 16.64
N PRO A 359 42.20 31.45 15.70
CA PRO A 359 41.96 30.17 15.03
C PRO A 359 41.84 29.01 16.02
N ARG A 360 42.57 29.05 17.15
CA ARG A 360 42.61 27.97 18.16
C ARG A 360 41.29 27.81 18.92
N LYS A 361 40.46 28.86 18.92
CA LYS A 361 39.13 28.86 19.58
C LYS A 361 38.01 28.39 18.65
N ARG A 362 38.28 28.24 17.34
CA ARG A 362 37.25 27.94 16.34
C ARG A 362 36.80 26.48 16.38
N PRO A 363 35.54 26.19 15.99
CA PRO A 363 35.03 24.81 15.92
C PRO A 363 35.88 23.88 15.06
N TRP A 364 36.38 24.37 13.92
CA TRP A 364 37.21 23.58 13.00
C TRP A 364 38.55 23.18 13.63
N TYR A 365 39.17 24.07 14.40
CA TYR A 365 40.45 23.79 15.06
C TYR A 365 40.27 22.81 16.21
N ARG A 366 39.37 23.13 17.15
CA ARG A 366 39.08 22.30 18.33
C ARG A 366 38.54 20.92 17.94
N GLY A 367 37.68 20.86 16.93
CA GLY A 367 37.16 19.60 16.41
C GLY A 367 38.28 18.70 15.87
N SER A 368 39.25 19.28 15.18
CA SER A 368 40.40 18.53 14.63
C SER A 368 41.35 18.01 15.72
N MET A 369 41.51 18.75 16.82
CA MET A 369 42.28 18.27 17.97
C MET A 369 41.67 17.03 18.63
N LEU A 370 40.34 16.88 18.53
CA LEU A 370 39.62 15.70 19.03
C LEU A 370 39.68 14.53 18.04
N THR A 371 39.52 14.78 16.74
CA THR A 371 39.51 13.70 15.74
C THR A 371 40.91 13.20 15.41
N GLN A 372 41.89 14.09 15.27
CA GLN A 372 43.29 13.80 14.92
C GLN A 372 43.55 13.07 13.59
N PHE A 373 42.52 12.83 12.78
CA PHE A 373 42.61 12.37 11.40
C PHE A 373 41.85 13.31 10.48
N THR A 374 42.09 13.18 9.17
CA THR A 374 41.39 13.99 8.18
C THR A 374 39.91 13.67 8.15
N ALA A 375 39.08 14.65 8.45
CA ALA A 375 37.63 14.46 8.48
C ALA A 375 36.87 15.73 8.11
N TRP A 376 35.66 15.54 7.59
CA TRP A 376 34.66 16.58 7.55
C TRP A 376 34.12 16.83 8.96
N GLY A 377 34.09 18.11 9.35
CA GLY A 377 33.59 18.56 10.65
C GLY A 377 32.15 19.04 10.60
N SER A 378 31.68 19.49 11.77
CA SER A 378 30.33 20.04 11.90
C SER A 378 30.20 21.40 11.21
N ILE A 379 29.05 21.64 10.59
CA ILE A 379 28.69 22.93 9.97
C ILE A 379 28.81 24.02 11.04
N TYR A 380 29.44 25.15 10.71
CA TYR A 380 29.67 26.25 11.66
C TYR A 380 29.50 27.62 11.00
N PRO A 381 29.22 28.69 11.76
CA PRO A 381 29.05 30.02 11.20
C PRO A 381 30.39 30.62 10.80
N ASP A 382 30.45 31.17 9.58
CA ASP A 382 31.59 31.92 9.08
C ASP A 382 31.78 33.19 9.91
N ALA A 383 33.00 33.41 10.40
CA ALA A 383 33.38 34.60 11.15
C ALA A 383 33.36 35.88 10.29
N SER A 384 33.44 35.76 8.95
CA SER A 384 33.31 36.90 8.04
C SER A 384 31.86 37.36 7.83
N GLY A 385 30.87 36.56 8.26
CA GLY A 385 29.45 36.83 8.04
C GLY A 385 28.90 36.30 6.70
N SER A 386 29.68 35.55 5.92
CA SER A 386 29.23 35.04 4.60
C SER A 386 28.18 33.92 4.68
N GLY A 387 27.84 33.41 5.87
CA GLY A 387 26.91 32.31 6.07
C GLY A 387 27.54 31.15 6.81
N TYR A 388 27.14 29.92 6.48
CA TYR A 388 27.64 28.71 7.12
C TYR A 388 28.68 27.99 6.27
N LEU A 389 29.66 27.38 6.94
CA LEU A 389 30.77 26.64 6.33
C LEU A 389 30.75 25.18 6.77
N VAL A 390 31.21 24.31 5.88
CA VAL A 390 31.39 22.88 6.12
C VAL A 390 32.90 22.59 6.03
N PRO A 391 33.57 22.36 7.17
CA PRO A 391 35.02 22.21 7.19
C PRO A 391 35.45 20.79 6.88
N CYS A 392 36.57 20.66 6.20
CA CYS A 392 37.35 19.43 6.07
C CYS A 392 38.77 19.73 6.55
N ASN A 393 39.22 19.05 7.60
CA ASN A 393 40.45 19.44 8.31
C ASN A 393 41.33 18.25 8.62
N SER A 394 42.63 18.53 8.75
CA SER A 394 43.64 17.61 9.26
C SER A 394 44.48 18.33 10.31
N VAL A 395 44.87 17.59 11.34
CA VAL A 395 45.97 18.03 12.20
C VAL A 395 47.29 17.95 11.44
N VAL A 396 48.20 18.86 11.73
CA VAL A 396 49.57 18.85 11.21
C VAL A 396 50.51 18.53 12.36
N ARG A 397 51.50 17.67 12.09
CA ARG A 397 52.45 17.20 13.10
C ARG A 397 53.89 17.58 12.76
N ASP A 398 54.69 17.83 13.79
CA ASP A 398 56.14 17.97 13.66
C ASP A 398 56.82 16.59 13.44
N LEU A 399 58.16 16.58 13.37
CA LEU A 399 58.96 15.35 13.23
C LEU A 399 58.91 14.46 14.48
N GLN A 400 58.51 15.01 15.62
CA GLN A 400 58.35 14.29 16.89
C GLN A 400 56.93 13.70 17.03
N GLY A 401 56.03 13.99 16.09
CA GLY A 401 54.64 13.55 16.12
C GLY A 401 53.72 14.47 16.93
N ASN A 402 54.24 15.56 17.51
CA ASN A 402 53.43 16.54 18.23
C ASN A 402 52.56 17.30 17.23
N ILE A 403 51.31 17.56 17.61
CA ILE A 403 50.44 18.42 16.81
C ILE A 403 50.98 19.84 16.92
N VAL A 404 51.08 20.54 15.79
CA VAL A 404 51.54 21.95 15.74
C VAL A 404 50.47 22.89 15.16
N GLY A 405 49.36 22.32 14.69
CA GLY A 405 48.25 23.07 14.14
C GLY A 405 47.29 22.23 13.33
N VAL A 406 46.45 22.93 12.57
CA VAL A 406 45.36 22.37 11.76
C VAL A 406 45.38 23.05 10.40
N VAL A 407 45.28 22.24 9.35
CA VAL A 407 45.08 22.70 7.97
C VAL A 407 43.66 22.34 7.57
N GLY A 408 42.94 23.31 7.02
CA GLY A 408 41.55 23.14 6.68
C GLY A 408 41.19 23.66 5.30
N LEU A 409 40.10 23.12 4.81
CA LEU A 409 39.38 23.52 3.61
C LEU A 409 37.91 23.70 4.00
N ASP A 410 37.31 24.81 3.62
CA ASP A 410 35.87 25.01 3.78
C ASP A 410 35.17 25.03 2.44
N ILE A 411 34.01 24.38 2.38
CA ILE A 411 32.98 24.69 1.39
C ILE A 411 31.85 25.48 2.05
N SER A 412 31.13 26.29 1.28
CA SER A 412 29.94 26.95 1.80
C SER A 412 28.79 25.96 1.97
N ALA A 413 27.91 26.19 2.95
CA ALA A 413 26.68 25.42 3.07
C ALA A 413 25.78 25.53 1.82
N ASN A 414 25.83 26.67 1.12
CA ASN A 414 25.15 26.84 -0.17
C ASN A 414 25.70 25.88 -1.24
N GLN A 415 27.02 25.70 -1.29
CA GLN A 415 27.65 24.74 -2.20
C GLN A 415 27.21 23.31 -1.89
N LEU A 416 27.17 22.94 -0.59
CA LEU A 416 26.65 21.63 -0.18
C LEU A 416 25.18 21.46 -0.58
N LEU A 417 24.36 22.51 -0.41
CA LEU A 417 22.98 22.51 -0.88
C LEU A 417 22.90 22.36 -2.39
N ASP A 418 23.74 23.04 -3.17
CA ASP A 418 23.76 22.92 -4.63
C ASP A 418 24.08 21.51 -5.10
N LEU A 419 25.00 20.81 -4.43
CA LEU A 419 25.31 19.42 -4.73
C LEU A 419 24.09 18.50 -4.54
N VAL A 420 23.35 18.69 -3.46
CA VAL A 420 22.18 17.84 -3.16
C VAL A 420 20.90 18.32 -3.86
N ASN A 421 20.83 19.59 -4.27
CA ASN A 421 19.68 20.19 -4.94
C ASN A 421 19.70 20.00 -6.46
N GLN A 422 20.67 19.27 -7.01
CA GLN A 422 20.62 18.76 -8.38
C GLN A 422 19.47 17.76 -8.61
N LEU A 423 18.74 17.39 -7.56
CA LEU A 423 17.53 16.58 -7.62
C LEU A 423 16.43 17.25 -8.43
N LYS A 424 16.23 16.77 -9.66
CA LYS A 424 15.05 17.09 -10.47
C LYS A 424 13.96 16.05 -10.22
N LEU A 425 13.28 16.15 -9.09
CA LEU A 425 12.14 15.29 -8.75
C LEU A 425 10.82 16.06 -8.85
N PRO A 426 9.80 15.50 -9.54
CA PRO A 426 8.46 16.05 -9.50
C PRO A 426 7.97 16.14 -8.05
N GLN A 427 7.30 17.23 -7.70
CA GLN A 427 6.67 17.44 -6.39
C GLN A 427 7.66 17.50 -5.20
N LEU A 428 8.96 17.72 -5.48
CA LEU A 428 9.93 18.00 -4.44
C LEU A 428 9.57 19.30 -3.72
N SER A 429 9.24 19.20 -2.43
CA SER A 429 8.93 20.36 -1.60
C SER A 429 10.20 21.01 -1.08
N HIS A 430 11.05 20.23 -0.40
CA HIS A 430 12.34 20.70 0.12
C HIS A 430 13.25 19.53 0.48
N LEU A 431 14.55 19.83 0.62
CA LEU A 431 15.58 18.90 1.08
C LEU A 431 16.00 19.22 2.51
N MET A 432 16.41 18.20 3.23
CA MET A 432 16.94 18.31 4.59
C MET A 432 18.19 17.43 4.74
N LEU A 433 19.18 17.94 5.47
CA LEU A 433 20.31 17.17 5.96
C LEU A 433 20.12 16.93 7.44
N ILE A 434 20.10 15.66 7.83
CA ILE A 434 19.85 15.23 9.21
C ILE A 434 21.12 14.58 9.76
N ASN A 435 21.54 14.97 10.96
CA ASN A 435 22.67 14.32 11.63
C ASN A 435 22.26 13.03 12.34
N ARG A 436 23.24 12.25 12.84
CA ARG A 436 22.98 10.99 13.54
C ARG A 436 22.16 11.14 14.84
N GLN A 437 22.03 12.35 15.36
CA GLN A 437 21.18 12.64 16.51
C GLN A 437 19.71 12.92 16.11
N GLY A 438 19.35 12.78 14.83
CA GLY A 438 18.00 13.05 14.33
C GLY A 438 17.66 14.54 14.26
N ARG A 439 18.67 15.41 14.15
CA ARG A 439 18.47 16.86 14.06
C ARG A 439 18.76 17.33 12.64
N VAL A 440 17.86 18.14 12.11
CA VAL A 440 18.03 18.83 10.83
C VAL A 440 19.06 19.94 11.00
N VAL A 441 20.22 19.78 10.35
CA VAL A 441 21.34 20.73 10.42
C VAL A 441 21.33 21.73 9.26
N LEU A 442 20.70 21.37 8.15
CA LEU A 442 20.57 22.22 6.96
C LEU A 442 19.29 21.86 6.20
N LYS A 443 18.59 22.85 5.65
CA LYS A 443 17.45 22.68 4.74
C LYS A 443 17.69 23.41 3.43
N SER A 444 17.05 23.01 2.34
CA SER A 444 17.14 23.74 1.07
C SER A 444 16.64 25.19 1.18
N THR A 445 15.73 25.48 2.11
CA THR A 445 15.25 26.82 2.45
C THR A 445 16.29 27.69 3.18
N ASP A 446 17.37 27.10 3.68
CA ASP A 446 18.46 27.83 4.34
C ASP A 446 19.44 28.46 3.34
N ARG A 447 19.21 28.27 2.03
CA ARG A 447 20.07 28.83 0.99
C ARG A 447 20.08 30.36 1.11
N GLY A 448 21.29 30.92 1.15
CA GLY A 448 21.49 32.37 1.23
C GLY A 448 21.47 32.93 2.66
N LEU A 449 21.32 32.09 3.70
CA LEU A 449 21.46 32.55 5.09
C LEU A 449 22.85 33.15 5.33
N ARG A 450 22.86 34.38 5.88
CA ARG A 450 24.06 35.09 6.34
C ARG A 450 24.30 34.80 7.82
N THR A 451 25.54 34.97 8.26
CA THR A 451 25.92 34.92 9.67
C THR A 451 26.35 36.31 10.14
N ILE A 452 26.42 36.50 11.45
CA ILE A 452 26.97 37.74 12.01
C ILE A 452 28.50 37.65 11.97
N ALA A 453 29.16 38.72 11.52
CA ALA A 453 30.62 38.80 11.52
C ALA A 453 31.15 39.02 12.94
N THR A 454 31.19 37.94 13.73
CA THR A 454 31.53 37.97 15.17
C THR A 454 32.35 36.76 15.59
N ASN A 455 33.08 36.93 16.70
CA ASN A 455 33.80 35.85 17.38
C ASN A 455 32.95 35.16 18.47
N ALA A 456 31.74 35.65 18.76
CA ALA A 456 30.88 35.13 19.82
C ALA A 456 30.41 33.69 19.55
N ASP A 457 30.16 33.34 18.28
CA ASP A 457 29.65 32.03 17.87
C ASP A 457 30.77 31.05 17.49
N ASN A 458 31.63 30.73 18.46
CA ASN A 458 32.63 29.65 18.37
C ASN A 458 32.00 28.25 18.54
N LYS A 459 30.82 28.01 17.96
CA LYS A 459 30.08 26.75 18.12
C LYS A 459 29.60 26.24 16.76
N ALA A 460 29.52 24.92 16.64
CA ALA A 460 28.85 24.30 15.49
C ALA A 460 27.38 24.73 15.46
N ARG A 461 26.82 24.83 14.25
CA ARG A 461 25.42 25.12 14.00
C ARG A 461 24.57 24.07 14.72
N ARG A 462 23.69 24.53 15.61
CA ARG A 462 22.74 23.66 16.30
C ARG A 462 21.65 23.27 15.31
N GLY A 463 21.49 21.97 15.07
CA GLY A 463 20.33 21.47 14.33
C GLY A 463 19.05 21.59 15.16
N VAL A 464 17.89 21.53 14.50
CA VAL A 464 16.56 21.42 15.13
C VAL A 464 16.07 19.97 15.07
N PRO A 465 15.32 19.46 16.07
CA PRO A 465 14.77 18.11 16.00
C PRO A 465 13.95 17.90 14.70
N VAL A 466 14.09 16.73 14.07
CA VAL A 466 13.23 16.39 12.93
C VAL A 466 11.79 16.18 13.40
N GLU A 467 10.84 16.74 12.69
CA GLU A 467 9.40 16.63 13.02
C GLU A 467 8.91 15.18 12.95
N VAL A 468 9.49 14.39 12.05
CA VAL A 468 9.14 12.99 11.83
C VAL A 468 10.00 12.07 12.72
N LYS A 469 9.43 11.60 13.83
CA LYS A 469 10.11 10.71 14.79
C LYS A 469 10.75 9.47 14.16
N ARG A 470 10.13 8.90 13.13
CA ARG A 470 10.68 7.72 12.44
C ARG A 470 11.92 8.05 11.61
N LEU A 471 12.07 9.28 11.09
CA LEU A 471 13.31 9.74 10.46
C LEU A 471 14.44 9.92 11.47
N GLU A 472 14.13 10.30 12.72
CA GLU A 472 15.13 10.34 13.79
C GLU A 472 15.70 8.95 14.09
N ILE A 473 14.84 7.93 14.17
CA ILE A 473 15.26 6.53 14.37
C ILE A 473 16.15 6.08 13.20
N ILE A 474 15.71 6.31 11.96
CA ILE A 474 16.49 5.96 10.76
C ILE A 474 17.86 6.67 10.74
N ALA A 475 17.89 7.95 11.12
CA ALA A 475 19.14 8.71 11.19
C ALA A 475 20.12 8.16 12.25
N LYS A 476 19.60 7.66 13.38
CA LYS A 476 20.39 7.04 14.46
C LYS A 476 20.93 5.66 14.07
N GLU A 477 20.10 4.83 13.44
CA GLU A 477 20.49 3.48 13.00
C GLU A 477 21.53 3.51 11.87
N GLY A 478 21.40 4.49 10.95
CA GLY A 478 22.38 4.78 9.92
C GLY A 478 22.45 3.77 8.75
N ARG A 479 22.94 4.27 7.61
CA ARG A 479 23.39 3.51 6.40
C ARG A 479 22.33 2.79 5.55
N LYS A 480 21.05 3.15 5.63
CA LYS A 480 20.04 2.60 4.68
C LYS A 480 19.43 3.70 3.82
N THR A 481 19.41 3.46 2.52
CA THR A 481 18.61 4.22 1.56
C THR A 481 17.19 3.66 1.58
N GLY A 482 16.18 4.52 1.51
CA GLY A 482 14.79 4.06 1.54
C GLY A 482 13.78 5.18 1.37
N ALA A 483 12.52 4.83 1.57
CA ALA A 483 11.42 5.78 1.59
C ALA A 483 10.49 5.50 2.77
N LEU A 484 9.91 6.58 3.29
CA LEU A 484 8.94 6.56 4.37
C LEU A 484 7.74 7.39 3.96
N GLN A 485 6.55 6.79 3.99
CA GLN A 485 5.31 7.48 3.69
C GLN A 485 4.55 7.85 4.96
N ILE A 486 4.14 9.10 5.07
CA ILE A 486 3.38 9.65 6.21
C ILE A 486 2.28 10.54 5.66
N GLY A 487 1.04 10.05 5.76
CA GLY A 487 -0.10 10.71 5.12
C GLY A 487 0.15 10.89 3.62
N GLU A 488 0.04 12.12 3.14
CA GLU A 488 0.28 12.51 1.75
C GLU A 488 1.75 12.81 1.43
N ASP A 489 2.62 12.86 2.44
CA ASP A 489 4.04 13.14 2.25
C ASP A 489 4.85 11.84 2.09
N THR A 490 5.75 11.83 1.12
CA THR A 490 6.77 10.77 0.96
C THR A 490 8.16 11.34 1.25
N TYR A 491 8.86 10.75 2.21
CA TYR A 491 10.23 11.10 2.59
C TYR A 491 11.18 10.06 2.03
N VAL A 492 11.96 10.43 1.02
CA VAL A 492 13.00 9.56 0.45
C VAL A 492 14.33 9.95 1.06
N HIS A 493 15.11 8.97 1.54
CA HIS A 493 16.35 9.24 2.24
C HIS A 493 17.52 8.41 1.73
N ALA A 494 18.72 8.98 1.82
CA ALA A 494 19.98 8.33 1.48
C ALA A 494 21.11 8.84 2.40
N PRO A 495 22.08 7.98 2.78
CA PRO A 495 23.19 8.39 3.63
C PRO A 495 24.20 9.27 2.88
N LEU A 496 24.84 10.19 3.63
CA LEU A 496 26.03 10.95 3.24
C LEU A 496 27.16 10.67 4.26
N PRO A 497 27.86 9.53 4.13
CA PRO A 497 28.82 9.07 5.12
C PRO A 497 29.96 10.05 5.40
N ALA A 498 30.50 10.75 4.39
CA ALA A 498 31.61 11.70 4.55
C ALA A 498 31.31 12.77 5.60
N LEU A 499 30.07 13.27 5.65
CA LEU A 499 29.62 14.28 6.62
C LEU A 499 28.99 13.66 7.89
N GLY A 500 28.78 12.35 7.92
CA GLY A 500 27.96 11.70 8.95
C GLY A 500 26.50 12.18 8.95
N LEU A 501 25.98 12.57 7.78
CA LEU A 501 24.62 13.09 7.60
C LEU A 501 23.76 12.12 6.79
N MET A 502 22.46 12.39 6.75
CA MET A 502 21.48 11.74 5.90
C MET A 502 20.76 12.81 5.07
N LEU A 503 20.78 12.65 3.76
CA LEU A 503 19.97 13.44 2.83
C LEU A 503 18.54 12.93 2.86
N VAL A 504 17.58 13.83 3.03
CA VAL A 504 16.15 13.54 2.98
C VAL A 504 15.47 14.48 2.01
N ALA A 505 14.73 13.91 1.06
CA ALA A 505 13.86 14.62 0.14
C ALA A 505 12.40 14.43 0.55
N LYS A 506 11.70 15.55 0.83
CA LYS A 506 10.27 15.55 1.09
C LYS A 506 9.52 15.78 -0.22
N LEU A 507 8.71 14.81 -0.62
CA LEU A 507 7.86 14.85 -1.82
C LEU A 507 6.40 14.94 -1.39
N LYS A 508 5.64 15.89 -1.95
CA LYS A 508 4.18 15.93 -1.80
C LYS A 508 3.55 15.01 -2.86
N LEU A 509 2.54 14.22 -2.50
CA LEU A 509 1.84 13.36 -3.48
C LEU A 509 1.05 14.13 -4.52
#